data_AF-A0A9R0J8D6-F1
#
_entry.id   AF-A0A9R0J8D6-F1
#
_cell.length_a   1.000
_cell.length_b   1.000
_cell.length_c   1.000
_cell.angle_alpha   90.00
_cell.angle_beta   90.00
_cell.angle_gamma   90.00
#
_symmetry.space_group_name_H-M   'P 1'
#
loop_
_entity.id
_entity.type
_entity.pdbx_description
1 polymer ?
#
loop_
_entity_poly.entity_id
_entity_poly.type
_entity_poly.pdbx_seq_one_letter_code
_entity_poly.pdbx_strand_id
1 'polypeptide(L)'
;MASSVSTLCSMDDFTSKASIDAILAEINADNSSLLSALMKELSKEVVVVEEASASELMLKEVRSDDEAYEMYNDYAFRKGFSIRKGLIRTSRKTGLWIMRRFLCSNSGFKDVKKETLRKYERSELRTGCTAFISFSITNDGVWTVVRHNMTHNHHMIPADKRYLLRSQRDITREQLKYLSAMKASGCRVSDFLSARSWRIS
;
A
#
# COMPACT_ATOMS: atom_id res chain seq x y z
N MET A 1 2.86 86.32 -37.83
CA MET A 1 3.70 85.24 -38.38
C MET A 1 3.63 84.08 -37.42
N ALA A 2 2.90 83.03 -37.81
CA ALA A 2 2.79 81.80 -37.03
C ALA A 2 4.05 80.95 -37.28
N SER A 3 4.68 80.48 -36.21
CA SER A 3 5.67 79.40 -36.28
C SER A 3 5.26 78.34 -35.27
N SER A 4 4.56 77.33 -35.76
CA SER A 4 4.18 76.11 -35.05
C SER A 4 5.35 75.13 -35.12
N VAL A 5 6.02 74.90 -34.00
CA VAL A 5 7.00 73.82 -33.87
C VAL A 5 6.28 72.58 -33.34
N SER A 6 6.37 71.55 -34.17
CA SER A 6 6.08 70.14 -33.97
C SER A 6 6.26 69.59 -32.56
N THR A 7 5.25 68.85 -32.09
CA THR A 7 5.47 67.65 -31.28
C THR A 7 4.43 66.60 -31.67
N LEU A 8 4.74 65.81 -32.70
CA LEU A 8 4.20 64.46 -32.81
C LEU A 8 4.94 63.62 -31.76
N CYS A 9 4.34 63.46 -30.59
CA CYS A 9 4.80 62.44 -29.65
C CYS A 9 4.35 61.10 -30.23
N SER A 10 5.29 60.37 -30.84
CA SER A 10 5.08 59.01 -31.32
C SER A 10 4.60 58.15 -30.17
N MET A 11 3.36 57.64 -30.27
CA MET A 11 2.79 56.66 -29.35
C MET A 11 3.27 55.26 -29.74
N ASP A 12 4.55 54.98 -29.58
CA ASP A 12 5.09 53.63 -29.71
C ASP A 12 5.66 53.15 -28.37
N ASP A 13 4.90 53.28 -27.29
CA ASP A 13 5.16 52.55 -26.04
C ASP A 13 4.39 51.22 -26.04
N PHE A 14 4.55 50.45 -27.12
CA PHE A 14 4.27 49.02 -27.06
C PHE A 14 5.44 48.39 -26.31
N THR A 15 5.27 48.27 -24.99
CA THR A 15 6.11 47.52 -24.02
C THR A 15 7.31 46.86 -24.68
N SER A 16 8.50 47.45 -24.51
CA SER A 16 9.73 46.97 -25.15
C SER A 16 9.87 45.45 -25.00
N LYS A 17 10.45 44.76 -26.00
CA LYS A 17 10.67 43.31 -25.95
C LYS A 17 11.29 42.85 -24.63
N ALA A 18 12.19 43.66 -24.08
CA ALA A 18 12.79 43.46 -22.76
C ALA A 18 11.78 43.49 -21.59
N SER A 19 10.76 44.34 -21.66
CA SER A 19 9.66 44.40 -20.68
C SER A 19 8.75 43.18 -20.78
N ILE A 20 8.44 42.71 -22.00
CA ILE A 20 7.67 41.47 -22.20
C ILE A 20 8.48 40.26 -21.71
N ASP A 21 9.76 40.18 -22.03
CA ASP A 21 10.65 39.10 -21.60
C ASP A 21 10.80 39.07 -20.06
N ALA A 22 10.82 40.24 -19.41
CA ALA A 22 10.83 40.35 -17.95
C ALA A 22 9.51 39.82 -17.34
N ILE A 23 8.36 40.25 -17.85
CA ILE A 23 7.05 39.77 -17.41
C ILE A 23 6.91 38.26 -17.64
N LEU A 24 7.37 37.75 -18.79
CA LEU A 24 7.36 36.32 -19.09
C LEU A 24 8.27 35.53 -18.15
N ALA A 25 9.45 36.05 -17.80
CA ALA A 25 10.35 35.42 -16.85
C ALA A 25 9.76 35.37 -15.43
N GLU A 26 9.07 36.44 -15.02
CA GLU A 26 8.42 36.56 -13.71
C GLU A 26 7.22 35.60 -13.62
N ILE A 27 6.35 35.58 -14.64
CA ILE A 27 5.25 34.60 -14.76
C ILE A 27 5.79 33.16 -14.75
N ASN A 28 6.90 32.90 -15.41
CA ASN A 28 7.50 31.56 -15.46
C ASN A 28 8.12 31.15 -14.11
N ALA A 29 8.74 32.09 -13.39
CA ALA A 29 9.26 31.87 -12.04
C ALA A 29 8.13 31.61 -11.03
N ASP A 30 7.04 32.38 -11.12
CA ASP A 30 5.85 32.20 -10.28
C ASP A 30 5.19 30.84 -10.56
N ASN A 31 5.04 30.46 -11.83
CA ASN A 31 4.53 29.14 -12.21
C ASN A 31 5.43 28.00 -11.70
N SER A 32 6.75 28.18 -11.70
CA SER A 32 7.70 27.22 -11.13
C SER A 32 7.55 27.09 -9.62
N SER A 33 7.39 28.23 -8.92
CA SER A 33 7.20 28.25 -7.47
C SER A 33 5.87 27.61 -7.07
N LEU A 34 4.78 27.88 -7.80
CA LEU A 34 3.47 27.26 -7.60
C LEU A 34 3.50 25.75 -7.86
N LEU A 35 4.17 25.30 -8.93
CA LEU A 35 4.39 23.87 -9.17
C LEU A 35 5.17 23.22 -8.01
N SER A 36 6.21 23.88 -7.50
CA SER A 36 7.00 23.36 -6.38
C SER A 36 6.19 23.30 -5.07
N ALA A 37 5.35 24.30 -4.81
CA ALA A 37 4.47 24.35 -3.65
C ALA A 37 3.38 23.28 -3.73
N LEU A 38 2.76 23.09 -4.91
CA LEU A 38 1.79 22.03 -5.16
C LEU A 38 2.42 20.64 -4.98
N MET A 39 3.62 20.41 -5.51
CA MET A 39 4.36 19.15 -5.34
C MET A 39 4.73 18.90 -3.87
N LYS A 40 5.04 19.96 -3.11
CA LYS A 40 5.27 19.89 -1.66
C LYS A 40 3.98 19.57 -0.88
N GLU A 41 2.83 20.05 -1.32
CA GLU A 41 1.55 19.76 -0.70
C GLU A 41 1.08 18.34 -1.01
N LEU A 42 1.24 17.88 -2.26
CA LEU A 42 0.91 16.52 -2.69
C LEU A 42 1.79 15.44 -2.03
N SER A 43 3.05 15.76 -1.75
CA SER A 43 3.97 14.86 -1.06
C SER A 43 3.65 14.66 0.43
N LYS A 44 2.85 15.54 1.06
CA LYS A 44 2.41 15.37 2.45
C LYS A 44 1.45 14.18 2.64
N GLU A 45 0.77 13.74 1.58
CA GLU A 45 -0.15 12.59 1.66
C GLU A 45 0.54 11.23 1.42
N VAL A 46 1.78 11.22 0.89
CA VAL A 46 2.51 9.98 0.59
C VAL A 46 3.33 9.56 1.80
N VAL A 47 2.70 8.80 2.69
CA VAL A 47 3.34 8.25 3.89
C VAL A 47 4.24 7.09 3.49
N VAL A 48 5.55 7.29 3.42
CA VAL A 48 6.53 6.20 3.25
C VAL A 48 7.08 5.81 4.61
N VAL A 49 6.85 4.56 5.03
CA VAL A 49 7.32 4.03 6.32
C VAL A 49 8.23 2.84 6.07
N GLU A 50 9.45 2.90 6.59
CA GLU A 50 10.36 1.76 6.63
C GLU A 50 10.30 1.06 7.99
N GLU A 51 10.24 -0.27 7.99
CA GLU A 51 10.10 -1.04 9.24
C GLU A 51 11.38 -1.09 10.09
N ALA A 52 12.56 -1.09 9.43
CA ALA A 52 13.91 -1.07 10.02
C ALA A 52 14.96 -0.88 8.91
N SER A 53 16.22 -0.63 9.31
CA SER A 53 17.36 -0.52 8.39
C SER A 53 17.82 -1.86 7.77
N ALA A 54 17.54 -2.97 8.44
CA ALA A 54 17.88 -4.31 7.98
C ALA A 54 16.81 -5.33 8.37
N SER A 55 16.67 -6.37 7.55
CA SER A 55 15.69 -7.43 7.78
C SER A 55 16.25 -8.51 8.72
N GLU A 56 15.65 -8.65 9.90
CA GLU A 56 15.93 -9.73 10.86
C GLU A 56 15.45 -11.13 10.42
N LEU A 57 14.72 -11.19 9.30
CA LEU A 57 14.18 -12.43 8.76
C LEU A 57 15.00 -12.98 7.60
N MET A 58 15.99 -12.24 7.09
CA MET A 58 16.81 -12.71 5.97
C MET A 58 17.49 -14.03 6.30
N LEU A 59 17.53 -14.93 5.31
CA LEU A 59 18.16 -16.25 5.41
C LEU A 59 17.59 -17.18 6.49
N LYS A 60 16.50 -16.80 7.17
CA LYS A 60 15.79 -17.73 8.05
C LYS A 60 15.19 -18.86 7.23
N GLU A 61 15.18 -20.05 7.83
CA GLU A 61 14.69 -21.27 7.24
C GLU A 61 13.47 -21.79 8.00
N VAL A 62 12.50 -22.32 7.26
CA VAL A 62 11.29 -22.97 7.77
C VAL A 62 10.97 -24.20 6.92
N ARG A 63 10.05 -25.04 7.39
CA ARG A 63 9.72 -26.33 6.75
C ARG A 63 8.32 -26.39 6.16
N SER A 64 7.46 -25.40 6.40
CA SER A 64 6.08 -25.41 5.91
C SER A 64 5.56 -24.02 5.50
N ASP A 65 4.49 -23.97 4.69
CA ASP A 65 3.81 -22.72 4.32
C ASP A 65 3.20 -22.03 5.55
N ASP A 66 2.72 -22.80 6.53
CA ASP A 66 2.07 -22.26 7.72
C ASP A 66 3.11 -21.73 8.73
N GLU A 67 4.22 -22.42 8.94
CA GLU A 67 5.34 -21.91 9.75
C GLU A 67 5.95 -20.64 9.12
N ALA A 68 6.11 -20.62 7.78
CA ALA A 68 6.56 -19.44 7.06
C ALA A 68 5.60 -18.26 7.23
N TYR A 69 4.29 -18.55 7.22
CA TYR A 69 3.25 -17.56 7.41
C TYR A 69 3.26 -17.02 8.84
N GLU A 70 3.29 -17.89 9.86
CA GLU A 70 3.32 -17.52 11.28
C GLU A 70 4.55 -16.69 11.62
N MET A 71 5.74 -17.11 11.17
CA MET A 71 6.98 -16.35 11.36
C MET A 71 6.85 -14.90 10.85
N TYR A 72 6.30 -14.72 9.65
CA TYR A 72 6.11 -13.38 9.11
C TYR A 72 4.93 -12.65 9.75
N ASN A 73 3.89 -13.36 10.18
CA ASN A 73 2.75 -12.79 10.86
C ASN A 73 3.13 -12.21 12.22
N ASP A 74 3.98 -12.90 12.98
CA ASP A 74 4.51 -12.43 14.27
C ASP A 74 5.40 -11.20 14.11
N TYR A 75 6.21 -11.20 13.06
CA TYR A 75 6.97 -10.03 12.67
C TYR A 75 6.07 -8.84 12.32
N ALA A 76 5.07 -9.07 11.47
CA ALA A 76 4.11 -8.04 11.07
C ALA A 76 3.30 -7.51 12.26
N PHE A 77 2.96 -8.36 13.22
CA PHE A 77 2.36 -7.94 14.50
C PHE A 77 3.25 -6.95 15.22
N ARG A 78 4.53 -7.29 15.43
CA ARG A 78 5.48 -6.43 16.13
C ARG A 78 5.75 -5.11 15.42
N LYS A 79 5.63 -5.09 14.09
CA LYS A 79 5.76 -3.86 13.29
C LYS A 79 4.46 -3.09 13.12
N GLY A 80 3.30 -3.71 13.33
CA GLY A 80 2.00 -3.06 13.32
C GLY A 80 1.27 -3.11 11.97
N PHE A 81 1.49 -4.13 11.14
CA PHE A 81 0.74 -4.32 9.90
C PHE A 81 0.18 -5.75 9.79
N SER A 82 -0.78 -5.94 8.87
CA SER A 82 -1.41 -7.24 8.63
C SER A 82 -0.87 -7.85 7.34
N ILE A 83 -0.77 -9.18 7.27
CA ILE A 83 -0.25 -9.88 6.09
C ILE A 83 -1.31 -10.73 5.39
N ARG A 84 -1.05 -11.05 4.12
CA ARG A 84 -1.87 -11.97 3.31
C ARG A 84 -1.02 -12.95 2.50
N LYS A 85 -1.57 -14.14 2.24
CA LYS A 85 -0.98 -15.13 1.33
C LYS A 85 -0.96 -14.54 -0.09
N GLY A 86 0.22 -14.50 -0.69
CA GLY A 86 0.46 -13.91 -2.01
C GLY A 86 0.78 -14.97 -3.06
N LEU A 87 1.60 -14.57 -4.03
CA LEU A 87 1.96 -15.39 -5.18
C LEU A 87 2.68 -16.69 -4.77
N ILE A 88 2.31 -17.79 -5.42
CA ILE A 88 3.06 -19.05 -5.45
C ILE A 88 3.65 -19.18 -6.84
N ARG A 89 4.92 -19.60 -6.94
CA ARG A 89 5.49 -20.07 -8.20
C ARG A 89 5.82 -21.54 -8.09
N THR A 90 5.51 -22.27 -9.14
CA THR A 90 5.78 -23.70 -9.26
C THR A 90 6.79 -23.95 -10.38
N SER A 91 7.61 -24.98 -10.20
CA SER A 91 8.50 -25.47 -11.25
C SER A 91 7.68 -26.09 -12.37
N ARG A 92 7.94 -25.68 -13.61
CA ARG A 92 7.30 -26.29 -14.79
C ARG A 92 7.73 -27.74 -15.04
N LYS A 93 8.91 -28.14 -14.53
CA LYS A 93 9.45 -29.49 -14.74
C LYS A 93 8.92 -30.50 -13.73
N THR A 94 8.82 -30.09 -12.46
CA THR A 94 8.50 -31.01 -11.35
C THR A 94 7.12 -30.74 -10.74
N GLY A 95 6.47 -29.62 -11.06
CA GLY A 95 5.21 -29.19 -10.43
C GLY A 95 5.35 -28.70 -8.98
N LEU A 96 6.52 -28.89 -8.36
CA LEU A 96 6.78 -28.49 -6.97
C LEU A 96 6.84 -26.97 -6.81
N TRP A 97 6.50 -26.49 -5.61
CA TRP A 97 6.61 -25.08 -5.28
C TRP A 97 8.08 -24.69 -5.19
N ILE A 98 8.45 -23.59 -5.86
CA ILE A 98 9.81 -23.05 -5.88
C ILE A 98 9.92 -21.71 -5.16
N MET A 99 8.80 -21.01 -5.01
CA MET A 99 8.76 -19.71 -4.36
C MET A 99 7.38 -19.42 -3.79
N ARG A 100 7.35 -18.83 -2.59
CA ARG A 100 6.16 -18.28 -1.97
C ARG A 100 6.40 -16.84 -1.57
N ARG A 101 5.40 -15.98 -1.77
CA ARG A 101 5.42 -14.60 -1.29
C ARG A 101 4.26 -14.34 -0.33
N PHE A 102 4.54 -13.67 0.78
CA PHE A 102 3.54 -13.06 1.64
C PHE A 102 3.60 -11.55 1.50
N LEU A 103 2.45 -10.91 1.48
CA LEU A 103 2.29 -9.50 1.14
C LEU A 103 1.68 -8.75 2.31
N CYS A 104 1.94 -7.44 2.39
CA CYS A 104 1.11 -6.57 3.22
C CYS A 104 -0.37 -6.62 2.76
N SER A 105 -1.29 -6.46 3.70
CA SER A 105 -2.74 -6.45 3.43
C SER A 105 -3.15 -5.31 2.50
N ASN A 106 -2.43 -4.19 2.54
CA ASN A 106 -2.66 -3.03 1.69
C ASN A 106 -1.96 -3.15 0.32
N SER A 107 -1.33 -4.30 0.02
CA SER A 107 -0.53 -4.47 -1.20
C SER A 107 -1.37 -4.59 -2.47
N GLY A 108 -0.88 -3.96 -3.53
CA GLY A 108 -1.51 -3.91 -4.85
C GLY A 108 -2.75 -3.03 -4.87
N PHE A 109 -3.47 -3.04 -6.00
CA PHE A 109 -4.73 -2.34 -6.18
C PHE A 109 -5.87 -3.34 -6.41
N LYS A 110 -7.11 -2.93 -6.15
CA LYS A 110 -8.29 -3.75 -6.46
C LYS A 110 -8.60 -3.64 -7.95
N ASP A 111 -8.85 -4.77 -8.60
CA ASP A 111 -9.37 -4.79 -9.97
C ASP A 111 -10.84 -4.37 -9.95
N VAL A 112 -11.13 -3.10 -10.24
CA VAL A 112 -12.49 -2.53 -10.25
C VAL A 112 -13.40 -3.25 -11.27
N LYS A 113 -12.83 -3.83 -12.33
CA LYS A 113 -13.59 -4.50 -13.40
C LYS A 113 -14.23 -5.84 -13.02
N LYS A 114 -13.86 -6.44 -11.87
CA LYS A 114 -14.41 -7.73 -11.37
C LYS A 114 -15.49 -7.56 -10.30
N GLU A 115 -16.10 -6.38 -10.24
CA GLU A 115 -17.19 -6.05 -9.33
C GLU A 115 -18.46 -6.81 -9.74
N THR A 116 -18.49 -8.10 -9.36
CA THR A 116 -19.75 -8.79 -9.20
C THR A 116 -20.54 -8.02 -8.15
N LEU A 117 -21.82 -7.73 -8.44
CA LEU A 117 -22.76 -7.07 -7.53
C LEU A 117 -22.84 -7.84 -6.21
N ARG A 118 -21.93 -7.54 -5.28
CA ARG A 118 -21.92 -8.13 -3.94
C ARG A 118 -22.82 -7.25 -3.08
N LYS A 119 -23.75 -7.88 -2.37
CA LYS A 119 -24.69 -7.23 -1.42
C LYS A 119 -23.99 -6.43 -0.30
N TYR A 120 -22.68 -6.61 -0.13
CA TYR A 120 -21.84 -5.86 0.80
C TYR A 120 -20.52 -5.53 0.11
N GLU A 121 -20.21 -4.24 -0.01
CA GLU A 121 -18.92 -3.78 -0.49
C GLU A 121 -17.90 -3.94 0.63
N ARG A 122 -16.99 -4.92 0.46
CA ARG A 122 -15.88 -5.08 1.39
C ARG A 122 -14.94 -3.90 1.17
N SER A 123 -14.82 -3.01 2.16
CA SER A 123 -13.83 -1.92 2.15
C SER A 123 -12.42 -2.50 2.12
N GLU A 124 -11.86 -2.68 0.93
CA GLU A 124 -10.53 -3.25 0.73
C GLU A 124 -9.52 -2.10 0.67
N LEU A 125 -8.70 -1.94 1.72
CA LEU A 125 -7.70 -0.86 1.91
C LEU A 125 -6.44 -1.05 1.04
N ARG A 126 -6.59 -1.53 -0.19
CA ARG A 126 -5.46 -1.77 -1.09
C ARG A 126 -4.95 -0.45 -1.66
N THR A 127 -3.96 0.13 -0.99
CA THR A 127 -3.33 1.41 -1.33
C THR A 127 -2.17 1.27 -2.32
N GLY A 128 -1.85 0.07 -2.79
CA GLY A 128 -0.67 -0.17 -3.62
C GLY A 128 0.61 -0.41 -2.85
N CYS A 129 0.53 -0.83 -1.58
CA CYS A 129 1.72 -1.09 -0.76
C CYS A 129 2.64 -2.13 -1.42
N THR A 130 3.96 -1.88 -1.36
CA THR A 130 4.98 -2.72 -2.00
C THR A 130 5.70 -3.65 -1.02
N ALA A 131 5.40 -3.57 0.28
CA ALA A 131 6.00 -4.45 1.29
C ALA A 131 5.63 -5.93 1.08
N PHE A 132 6.65 -6.80 1.12
CA PHE A 132 6.51 -8.24 0.98
C PHE A 132 7.71 -8.99 1.53
N ILE A 133 7.49 -10.27 1.88
CA ILE A 133 8.56 -11.24 2.11
C ILE A 133 8.45 -12.40 1.11
N SER A 134 9.59 -12.91 0.67
CA SER A 134 9.69 -13.96 -0.34
C SER A 134 10.58 -15.08 0.12
N PHE A 135 10.04 -16.29 0.05
CA PHE A 135 10.73 -17.54 0.32
C PHE A 135 11.12 -18.21 -1.00
N SER A 136 12.34 -18.74 -1.06
CA SER A 136 12.76 -19.73 -2.05
C SER A 136 12.62 -21.11 -1.44
N ILE A 137 12.13 -22.06 -2.23
CA ILE A 137 11.85 -23.42 -1.76
C ILE A 137 12.78 -24.35 -2.53
N THR A 138 13.64 -25.04 -1.79
CA THR A 138 14.54 -26.06 -2.34
C THR A 138 13.77 -27.36 -2.57
N ASN A 139 14.29 -28.25 -3.43
CA ASN A 139 13.69 -29.56 -3.66
C ASN A 139 13.56 -30.40 -2.38
N ASP A 140 14.43 -30.15 -1.39
CA ASP A 140 14.42 -30.80 -0.07
C ASP A 140 13.28 -30.28 0.84
N GLY A 141 12.45 -29.36 0.34
CA GLY A 141 11.33 -28.79 1.09
C GLY A 141 11.73 -27.76 2.14
N VAL A 142 12.96 -27.25 2.08
CA VAL A 142 13.43 -26.15 2.94
C VAL A 142 13.06 -24.81 2.31
N TRP A 143 12.48 -23.93 3.12
CA TRP A 143 12.01 -22.61 2.72
C TRP A 143 12.92 -21.54 3.31
N THR A 144 13.68 -20.84 2.48
CA THR A 144 14.63 -19.81 2.94
C THR A 144 14.17 -18.42 2.51
N VAL A 145 14.25 -17.43 3.40
CA VAL A 145 13.93 -16.03 3.07
C VAL A 145 15.03 -15.46 2.16
N VAL A 146 14.66 -15.14 0.92
CA VAL A 146 15.59 -14.60 -0.09
C VAL A 146 15.38 -13.11 -0.33
N ARG A 147 14.17 -12.59 -0.15
CA ARG A 147 13.87 -11.16 -0.33
C ARG A 147 12.87 -10.67 0.71
N HIS A 148 13.14 -9.49 1.26
CA HIS A 148 12.23 -8.78 2.15
C HIS A 148 12.22 -7.30 1.75
N ASN A 149 11.07 -6.83 1.27
CA ASN A 149 10.82 -5.41 1.05
C ASN A 149 10.03 -4.88 2.26
N MET A 150 10.62 -3.91 2.94
CA MET A 150 10.17 -3.38 4.24
C MET A 150 9.57 -1.97 4.11
N THR A 151 9.28 -1.53 2.88
CA THR A 151 8.77 -0.19 2.58
C THR A 151 7.25 -0.22 2.45
N HIS A 152 6.58 0.60 3.25
CA HIS A 152 5.11 0.73 3.27
C HIS A 152 4.69 2.11 2.81
N ASN A 153 3.48 2.18 2.23
CA ASN A 153 2.86 3.43 1.82
C ASN A 153 1.67 3.84 2.73
N HIS A 154 1.66 3.33 3.96
CA HIS A 154 0.62 3.58 4.95
C HIS A 154 1.23 3.57 6.36
N HIS A 155 0.53 4.18 7.30
CA HIS A 155 0.92 4.14 8.70
C HIS A 155 0.84 2.73 9.29
N MET A 156 1.72 2.47 10.25
CA MET A 156 1.66 1.28 11.08
C MET A 156 0.63 1.46 12.19
N ILE A 157 -0.01 0.37 12.58
CA ILE A 157 -0.96 0.37 13.69
C ILE A 157 -0.19 0.42 15.03
N PRO A 158 -0.53 1.37 15.92
CA PRO A 158 0.10 1.48 17.23
C PRO A 158 -0.18 0.25 18.10
N ALA A 159 0.72 -0.03 19.04
CA ALA A 159 0.73 -1.27 19.80
C ALA A 159 -0.58 -1.57 20.55
N ASP A 160 -1.21 -0.53 21.08
CA ASP A 160 -2.51 -0.57 21.75
C ASP A 160 -3.63 -1.12 20.86
N LYS A 161 -3.56 -0.92 19.54
CA LYS A 161 -4.62 -1.30 18.57
C LYS A 161 -4.27 -2.52 17.73
N ARG A 162 -3.14 -3.18 17.97
CA ARG A 162 -2.69 -4.32 17.13
C ARG A 162 -3.60 -5.54 17.21
N TYR A 163 -4.38 -5.70 18.27
CA TYR A 163 -5.42 -6.73 18.37
C TYR A 163 -6.50 -6.59 17.27
N LEU A 164 -6.60 -5.40 16.64
CA LEU A 164 -7.48 -5.15 15.51
C LEU A 164 -6.85 -5.60 14.18
N LEU A 165 -5.58 -6.01 14.12
CA LEU A 165 -4.95 -6.47 12.89
C LEU A 165 -5.65 -7.72 12.37
N ARG A 166 -6.02 -7.71 11.09
CA ARG A 166 -6.83 -8.77 10.49
C ARG A 166 -6.12 -10.12 10.51
N SER A 167 -4.81 -10.15 10.27
CA SER A 167 -4.03 -11.40 10.22
C SER A 167 -3.82 -12.05 11.59
N GLN A 168 -4.21 -11.37 12.67
CA GLN A 168 -4.07 -11.80 14.06
C GLN A 168 -5.39 -12.23 14.69
N ARG A 169 -6.49 -12.12 13.95
CA ARG A 169 -7.82 -12.51 14.43
C ARG A 169 -8.04 -13.98 14.11
N ASP A 170 -7.56 -14.87 14.97
CA ASP A 170 -7.87 -16.30 14.89
C ASP A 170 -9.16 -16.62 15.65
N ILE A 171 -10.01 -17.46 15.07
CA ILE A 171 -11.19 -18.00 15.74
C ILE A 171 -10.74 -19.15 16.63
N THR A 172 -11.00 -19.07 17.93
CA THR A 172 -10.77 -20.18 18.87
C THR A 172 -11.75 -21.33 18.62
N ARG A 173 -11.43 -22.55 19.04
CA ARG A 173 -12.32 -23.72 18.86
C ARG A 173 -13.66 -23.53 19.55
N GLU A 174 -13.67 -22.86 20.70
CA GLU A 174 -14.88 -22.55 21.47
C GLU A 174 -15.76 -21.57 20.71
N GLN A 175 -15.17 -20.51 20.15
CA GLN A 175 -15.87 -19.57 19.28
C GLN A 175 -16.39 -20.26 18.01
N LEU A 176 -15.64 -21.21 17.45
CA LEU A 176 -16.08 -22.01 16.31
C LEU A 176 -17.29 -22.90 16.66
N LYS A 177 -17.28 -23.55 17.83
CA LYS A 177 -18.43 -24.32 18.34
C LYS A 177 -19.66 -23.43 18.53
N TYR A 178 -19.48 -22.24 19.11
CA TYR A 178 -20.54 -21.25 19.29
C TYR A 178 -21.13 -20.77 17.96
N LEU A 179 -20.27 -20.43 16.98
CA LEU A 179 -20.69 -20.06 15.62
C LEU A 179 -21.44 -21.20 14.93
N SER A 180 -21.02 -22.45 15.16
CA SER A 180 -21.68 -23.65 14.63
C SER A 180 -23.07 -23.85 15.24
N ALA A 181 -23.23 -23.65 16.55
CA ALA A 181 -24.51 -23.72 17.24
C ALA A 181 -25.47 -22.60 16.77
N MET A 182 -25.00 -21.37 16.64
CA MET A 182 -25.79 -20.26 16.07
C MET A 182 -26.23 -20.53 14.63
N LYS A 183 -25.37 -21.16 13.83
CA LYS A 183 -25.73 -21.56 12.46
C LYS A 183 -26.85 -22.60 12.47
N ALA A 184 -26.78 -23.58 13.36
CA ALA A 184 -27.78 -24.62 13.53
C ALA A 184 -29.13 -24.06 14.01
N SER A 185 -29.13 -22.99 14.80
CA SER A 185 -30.34 -22.27 15.22
C SER A 185 -30.89 -21.29 14.17
N GLY A 186 -30.37 -21.32 12.93
CA GLY A 186 -30.85 -20.48 11.83
C GLY A 186 -30.34 -19.03 11.84
N CYS A 187 -29.42 -18.67 12.74
CA CYS A 187 -28.85 -17.33 12.78
C CYS A 187 -27.85 -17.12 11.62
N ARG A 188 -27.91 -15.95 10.97
CA ARG A 188 -26.97 -15.58 9.89
C ARG A 188 -25.61 -15.20 10.47
N VAL A 189 -24.73 -16.19 10.58
CA VAL A 189 -23.36 -16.05 11.09
C VAL A 189 -22.50 -15.10 10.24
N SER A 190 -22.90 -14.84 8.98
CA SER A 190 -22.23 -13.91 8.07
C SER A 190 -22.10 -12.50 8.64
N ASP A 191 -23.08 -12.02 9.40
CA ASP A 191 -23.11 -10.64 9.89
C ASP A 191 -22.10 -10.48 11.05
N PHE A 192 -21.91 -11.55 11.83
CA PHE A 192 -20.91 -11.64 12.89
C PHE A 192 -19.48 -11.75 12.34
N LEU A 193 -19.28 -12.57 11.29
CA LEU A 193 -17.98 -12.74 10.62
C LEU A 193 -17.62 -11.55 9.71
N SER A 194 -18.61 -10.77 9.25
CA SER A 194 -18.37 -9.58 8.41
C SER A 194 -18.00 -8.37 9.25
N ALA A 195 -18.61 -8.18 10.42
CA ALA A 195 -18.19 -7.17 11.41
C ALA A 195 -16.80 -7.46 11.97
N ARG A 196 -16.39 -8.74 11.95
CA ARG A 196 -15.16 -9.25 12.55
C ARG A 196 -14.57 -10.31 11.63
N SER A 197 -13.84 -9.86 10.60
CA SER A 197 -13.13 -10.73 9.64
C SER A 197 -12.06 -11.59 10.34
N TRP A 198 -12.45 -12.75 10.88
CA TRP A 198 -11.57 -13.69 11.59
C TRP A 198 -11.13 -14.86 10.67
N ARG A 199 -10.00 -15.50 10.98
CA ARG A 199 -9.47 -16.71 10.32
C ARG A 199 -10.03 -17.95 11.01
N ILE A 200 -10.65 -18.87 10.25
CA ILE A 200 -10.99 -20.22 10.75
C ILE A 200 -9.70 -21.02 10.72
N SER A 201 -9.27 -21.51 11.89
CA SER A 201 -8.15 -22.44 12.07
C SER A 201 -8.56 -23.88 11.77
#